data_AF-A0A1M3FZS8-F1
#
_entry.id   AF-A0A1M3FZS8-F1
#
_cell.length_a   1.000
_cell.length_b   1.000
_cell.length_c   1.000
_cell.angle_alpha   90.00
_cell.angle_beta   90.00
_cell.angle_gamma   90.00
#
_symmetry.space_group_name_H-M   'P 1'
#
loop_
_entity.id
_entity.type
_entity.pdbx_description
1 polymer ?
#
loop_
_entity_poly.entity_id
_entity_poly.type
_entity_poly.pdbx_seq_one_letter_code
_entity_poly.pdbx_strand_id
1 'polypeptide(L)'
;MQFQKTDMEFTHYRWEHEPVDFAVALSKEPTRKPFDPHNGMQVLYIINYFLEAAERFSTREARVIESIIAHQLPKDMKSERSVYNWLLQVTQ
;
A
#
# COMPACT_ATOMS: atom_id res chain seq x y z
N MET A 1 -13.54 0.63 -6.11
CA MET A 1 -13.36 -0.73 -5.53
C MET A 1 -12.34 -0.63 -4.43
N GLN A 2 -12.51 -1.33 -3.30
CA GLN A 2 -11.56 -1.32 -2.20
C GLN A 2 -10.90 -2.70 -2.12
N PHE A 3 -9.59 -2.76 -2.36
CA PHE A 3 -8.79 -3.97 -2.18
C PHE A 3 -8.73 -4.29 -0.68
N GLN A 4 -9.04 -5.52 -0.31
CA GLN A 4 -9.13 -5.93 1.09
C GLN A 4 -7.98 -6.87 1.48
N LYS A 5 -7.80 -7.05 2.79
CA LYS A 5 -6.86 -8.04 3.34
C LYS A 5 -7.01 -9.44 2.74
N THR A 6 -8.25 -9.87 2.46
CA THR A 6 -8.55 -11.16 1.85
C THR A 6 -8.12 -11.27 0.39
N ASP A 7 -7.89 -10.14 -0.27
CA ASP A 7 -7.49 -10.09 -1.67
C ASP A 7 -5.96 -10.13 -1.86
N MET A 8 -5.20 -9.89 -0.79
CA MET A 8 -3.74 -9.93 -0.74
C MET A 8 -3.20 -11.34 -0.96
N GLU A 9 -2.13 -11.46 -1.73
CA GLU A 9 -1.55 -12.77 -2.07
C GLU A 9 -0.46 -13.23 -1.09
N PHE A 10 0.23 -12.30 -0.41
CA PHE A 10 1.33 -12.66 0.47
C PHE A 10 0.90 -12.86 1.93
N THR A 11 1.48 -13.87 2.58
CA THR A 11 1.16 -14.25 3.97
C THR A 11 2.16 -13.73 5.00
N HIS A 12 3.22 -13.03 4.58
CA HIS A 12 4.29 -12.57 5.45
C HIS A 12 3.95 -11.30 6.25
N TYR A 13 2.76 -10.74 6.03
CA TYR A 13 2.34 -9.52 6.70
C TYR A 13 2.00 -9.74 8.17
N ARG A 14 2.49 -8.85 9.01
CA ARG A 14 2.01 -8.62 10.36
C ARG A 14 0.77 -7.74 10.30
N TRP A 15 -0.31 -8.24 10.87
CA TRP A 15 -1.55 -7.51 11.03
C TRP A 15 -1.61 -7.00 12.46
N GLU A 16 -0.96 -5.85 12.68
CA GLU A 16 -1.11 -5.12 13.94
C GLU A 16 -2.55 -4.58 14.03
N HIS A 17 -3.02 -4.33 15.26
CA HIS A 17 -4.42 -3.94 15.53
C HIS A 17 -4.93 -2.92 14.50
N GLU A 18 -6.04 -3.25 13.84
CA GLU A 18 -6.73 -2.33 12.94
C GLU A 18 -6.97 -1.03 13.72
N PRO A 19 -6.39 0.10 13.30
CA PRO A 19 -6.80 1.37 13.86
C PRO A 19 -8.30 1.46 13.64
N VAL A 20 -9.04 1.86 14.68
CA VAL A 20 -10.50 2.09 14.64
C VAL A 20 -10.90 2.97 13.44
N ASP A 21 -9.94 3.75 12.93
CA ASP A 21 -10.07 4.69 11.83
C ASP A 21 -9.37 4.26 10.53
N PHE A 22 -9.14 2.97 10.24
CA PHE A 22 -8.45 2.56 8.99
C PHE A 22 -9.13 3.09 7.72
N ALA A 23 -10.47 3.10 7.68
CA ALA A 23 -11.24 3.70 6.60
C ALA A 23 -10.98 5.22 6.45
N VAL A 24 -10.73 5.92 7.56
CA VAL A 24 -10.36 7.35 7.58
C VAL A 24 -8.88 7.55 7.26
N ALA A 25 -8.03 6.56 7.53
CA ALA A 25 -6.63 6.59 7.11
C ALA A 25 -6.53 6.48 5.58
N LEU A 26 -7.34 5.61 4.95
CA LEU A 26 -7.40 5.44 3.49
C LEU A 26 -7.71 6.73 2.73
N SER A 27 -8.56 7.60 3.26
CA SER A 27 -8.89 8.88 2.63
C SER A 27 -7.85 9.98 2.84
N LYS A 28 -6.83 9.74 3.66
CA LYS A 28 -5.74 10.71 3.91
C LYS A 28 -4.60 10.45 2.94
N GLU A 29 -3.95 11.52 2.49
CA GLU A 29 -2.76 11.43 1.63
C GLU A 29 -1.56 10.80 2.37
N PRO A 30 -0.69 10.04 1.68
CA PRO A 30 0.53 9.48 2.23
C PRO A 30 1.41 10.55 2.88
N THR A 31 1.81 10.30 4.13
CA THR A 31 2.52 11.28 4.94
C THR A 31 4.00 10.95 5.08
N ARG A 32 4.72 11.69 5.94
CA ARG A 32 6.10 11.35 6.33
C ARG A 32 6.18 10.28 7.41
N LYS A 33 5.06 9.64 7.75
CA LYS A 33 5.05 8.53 8.71
C LYS A 33 5.94 7.39 8.22
N PRO A 34 6.63 6.69 9.15
CA PRO A 34 7.40 5.51 8.81
C PRO A 34 6.54 4.47 8.09
N PHE A 35 7.06 3.92 7.00
CA PHE A 35 6.44 2.81 6.29
C PHE A 35 7.16 1.50 6.60
N ASP A 36 6.39 0.46 6.94
CA ASP A 36 6.85 -0.90 7.15
C ASP A 36 6.23 -1.83 6.09
N PRO A 37 7.03 -2.37 5.15
CA PRO A 37 6.53 -3.29 4.12
C PRO A 37 6.03 -4.62 4.67
N HIS A 38 6.33 -4.93 5.94
CA HIS A 38 5.80 -6.11 6.62
C HIS A 38 4.53 -5.82 7.41
N ASN A 39 4.09 -4.56 7.49
CA ASN A 39 2.83 -4.20 8.12
C ASN A 39 1.70 -4.24 7.07
N GLY A 40 0.84 -5.25 7.16
CA GLY A 40 -0.23 -5.48 6.18
C GLY A 40 -1.19 -4.30 6.06
N MET A 41 -1.45 -3.58 7.16
CA MET A 41 -2.34 -2.40 7.14
C MET A 41 -1.72 -1.26 6.33
N GLN A 42 -0.41 -1.01 6.51
CA GLN A 42 0.27 0.06 5.78
C GLN A 42 0.41 -0.26 4.29
N VAL A 43 0.74 -1.52 3.96
CA VAL A 43 0.80 -1.97 2.56
C VAL A 43 -0.56 -1.85 1.91
N LEU A 44 -1.62 -2.32 2.57
CA LEU A 44 -3.00 -2.23 2.08
C LEU A 44 -3.45 -0.78 1.87
N TYR A 45 -3.06 0.11 2.79
CA TYR A 45 -3.31 1.54 2.69
C TYR A 45 -2.66 2.14 1.44
N ILE A 46 -1.36 1.91 1.25
CA ILE A 46 -0.62 2.45 0.10
C ILE A 46 -1.16 1.92 -1.23
N ILE A 47 -1.48 0.62 -1.31
CA ILE A 47 -2.04 0.02 -2.53
C ILE A 47 -3.37 0.69 -2.88
N ASN A 48 -4.30 0.75 -1.92
CA ASN A 48 -5.62 1.34 -2.17
C ASN A 48 -5.53 2.81 -2.56
N TYR A 49 -4.73 3.61 -1.84
CA TYR A 49 -4.54 5.02 -2.14
C TYR A 49 -3.93 5.23 -3.54
N PHE A 50 -2.92 4.43 -3.90
CA PHE A 50 -2.29 4.51 -5.21
C PHE A 50 -3.27 4.17 -6.35
N LEU A 51 -4.06 3.12 -6.18
CA LEU A 51 -5.06 2.69 -7.16
C LEU A 51 -6.18 3.73 -7.33
N GLU A 52 -6.67 4.29 -6.23
CA GLU A 52 -7.67 5.35 -6.24
C GLU A 52 -7.16 6.59 -6.98
N ALA A 53 -5.93 7.03 -6.68
CA ALA A 53 -5.30 8.16 -7.36
C ALA A 53 -5.05 7.92 -8.86
N ALA A 54 -4.88 6.65 -9.28
CA ALA A 54 -4.69 6.25 -10.66
C ALA A 54 -6.00 5.90 -11.39
N GLU A 55 -7.16 6.03 -10.73
CA GLU A 55 -8.48 5.57 -11.22
C GLU A 55 -8.49 4.10 -11.66
N ARG A 56 -7.66 3.27 -11.01
CA ARG A 56 -7.53 1.83 -11.25
C ARG A 56 -8.31 1.08 -10.20
N PHE A 57 -9.16 0.14 -10.61
CA PHE A 57 -10.12 -0.50 -9.70
C PHE A 57 -10.16 -2.02 -9.82
N SER A 58 -9.11 -2.67 -10.31
CA SER A 58 -9.07 -4.13 -10.39
C SER A 58 -8.19 -4.78 -9.33
N THR A 59 -8.63 -5.94 -8.82
CA THR A 59 -7.81 -6.79 -7.93
C THR A 59 -6.48 -7.18 -8.57
N ARG A 60 -6.46 -7.37 -9.90
CA ARG A 60 -5.26 -7.72 -10.64
C ARG A 60 -4.21 -6.62 -10.54
N GLU A 61 -4.60 -5.36 -10.74
CA GLU A 61 -3.68 -4.22 -10.59
C GLU A 61 -3.19 -4.11 -9.15
N ALA A 62 -4.08 -4.29 -8.17
CA ALA A 62 -3.70 -4.28 -6.76
C ALA A 62 -2.62 -5.30 -6.43
N ARG A 63 -2.74 -6.54 -6.93
CA ARG A 63 -1.73 -7.60 -6.75
C ARG A 63 -0.41 -7.31 -7.46
N VAL A 64 -0.46 -6.64 -8.62
CA VAL A 64 0.76 -6.17 -9.29
C VAL A 64 1.49 -5.15 -8.40
N ILE A 65 0.78 -4.17 -7.85
CA ILE A 65 1.36 -3.18 -6.92
C ILE A 65 1.88 -3.86 -5.66
N GLU A 66 1.11 -4.79 -5.09
CA GLU A 66 1.52 -5.59 -3.94
C GLU A 66 2.86 -6.31 -4.20
N SER A 67 2.98 -6.97 -5.35
CA SER A 67 4.20 -7.68 -5.75
C SER A 67 5.40 -6.74 -5.96
N ILE A 68 5.16 -5.55 -6.52
CA ILE A 68 6.19 -4.51 -6.67
C ILE A 68 6.69 -4.07 -5.29
N ILE A 69 5.80 -3.79 -4.35
CA ILE A 69 6.18 -3.41 -2.97
C ILE A 69 6.95 -4.56 -2.30
N ALA A 70 6.46 -5.80 -2.39
CA ALA A 70 7.06 -6.94 -1.70
C ALA A 70 8.48 -7.28 -2.19
N HIS A 71 8.74 -7.12 -3.49
CA HIS A 71 9.99 -7.60 -4.11
C HIS A 71 10.95 -6.51 -4.54
N GLN A 72 10.45 -5.32 -4.85
CA GLN A 72 11.24 -4.27 -5.51
C GLN A 72 11.37 -2.99 -4.67
N LEU A 73 10.73 -2.91 -3.50
CA LEU A 73 10.82 -1.74 -2.64
C LEU A 73 12.28 -1.48 -2.21
N PRO A 74 12.84 -0.31 -2.52
CA PRO A 74 14.19 0.03 -2.11
C PRO A 74 14.32 0.12 -0.58
N LYS A 75 15.43 -0.40 -0.03
CA LYS A 75 15.66 -0.48 1.43
C LYS A 75 15.77 0.89 2.12
N ASP A 76 16.03 1.94 1.36
CA ASP A 76 16.14 3.33 1.81
C ASP A 76 14.80 4.06 1.84
N MET A 77 13.73 3.47 1.30
CA MET A 77 12.38 4.03 1.38
C MET A 77 11.83 3.84 2.79
N LYS A 78 11.76 4.95 3.53
CA LYS A 78 11.39 4.93 4.96
C LYS A 78 10.02 5.51 5.28
N SER A 79 9.33 6.14 4.32
CA SER A 79 8.07 6.84 4.60
C SER A 79 6.98 6.53 3.58
N GLU A 80 5.72 6.57 4.01
CA GLU A 80 4.54 6.37 3.17
C GLU A 80 4.61 7.20 1.88
N ARG A 81 4.92 8.50 2.01
CA ARG A 81 5.07 9.43 0.89
C ARG A 81 6.21 9.05 -0.05
N SER A 82 7.34 8.59 0.49
CA SER A 82 8.47 8.13 -0.33
C SER A 82 8.08 6.91 -1.15
N VAL A 83 7.39 5.95 -0.52
CA VAL A 83 6.90 4.74 -1.19
C VAL A 83 5.89 5.09 -2.29
N TYR A 84 4.93 5.96 -2.00
CA TYR A 84 3.96 6.42 -2.98
C TYR A 84 4.62 7.11 -4.19
N ASN A 85 5.54 8.05 -3.94
CA ASN A 85 6.28 8.73 -5.01
C ASN A 85 7.12 7.76 -5.85
N TRP A 86 7.70 6.74 -5.21
CA TRP A 86 8.44 5.70 -5.89
C TRP A 86 7.52 4.84 -6.77
N LEU A 87 6.34 4.45 -6.28
CA LEU A 87 5.34 3.72 -7.06
C LEU A 87 4.97 4.51 -8.32
N LEU A 88 4.74 5.82 -8.21
CA LEU A 88 4.48 6.68 -9.38
C LEU A 88 5.60 6.65 -10.42
N GLN A 89 6.86 6.43 -10.02
CA GLN A 89 8.00 6.39 -10.95
C GLN A 89 8.13 5.04 -11.64
N VAL A 90 7.85 3.93 -10.95
CA VAL A 90 8.06 2.57 -11.47
C VAL A 90 6.84 1.98 -12.19
N THR A 91 5.68 2.64 -12.11
CA THR A 91 4.42 2.18 -12.72
C THR A 91 3.87 3.11 -13.83
N GLN A 92 4.64 4.15 -14.16
CA GLN A 92 4.41 5.02 -15.32
C GLN A 92 4.83 4.38 -16.63
#